data_AF-A0A957HEA0-F1
#
_entry.id   AF-A0A957HEA0-F1
#
_cell.length_a   1.000
_cell.length_b   1.000
_cell.length_c   1.000
_cell.angle_alpha   90.00
_cell.angle_beta   90.00
_cell.angle_gamma   90.00
#
_symmetry.space_group_name_H-M   'P 1'
#
loop_
_entity.id
_entity.type
_entity.pdbx_description
1 polymer ?
#
loop_
_entity_poly.entity_id
_entity_poly.type
_entity_poly.pdbx_seq_one_letter_code
_entity_poly.pdbx_strand_id
1 'polypeptide(L)'
;MSSEFIAESAVAYNSDHRNARWYIWSHVRRHWWILVLLVIGAFSNAALASAVPVFIGQAFDEIQRFVKGEIAQQDALNFALLMVLAIIGSQSLRAILQLMRNFSSETFAQRIERDVRDELYGSLLGKSMTFHDMQPVGDIMARVT
;
A
#
# COMPACT_ATOMS: atom_id res chain seq x y z
N MET A 1 -10.06 1.67 -32.78
CA MET A 1 -9.04 2.34 -33.63
C MET A 1 -8.33 1.25 -34.41
N SER A 2 -8.19 1.38 -35.72
CA SER A 2 -7.45 0.41 -36.54
C SER A 2 -5.96 0.69 -36.41
N SER A 3 -5.18 -0.28 -35.96
CA SER A 3 -3.71 -0.21 -35.87
C SER A 3 -3.08 -0.59 -37.20
N GLU A 4 -2.10 0.18 -37.68
CA GLU A 4 -1.44 -0.04 -38.98
C GLU A 4 -0.33 -1.11 -38.88
N PHE A 5 0.27 -1.26 -37.69
CA PHE A 5 1.23 -2.32 -37.36
C PHE A 5 0.84 -2.94 -36.01
N ILE A 6 0.77 -4.28 -35.96
CA ILE A 6 0.56 -5.04 -34.71
C ILE A 6 1.91 -5.61 -34.31
N ALA A 7 2.54 -5.04 -33.28
CA ALA A 7 3.70 -5.68 -32.66
C ALA A 7 3.21 -6.89 -31.86
N GLU A 8 3.73 -8.07 -32.17
CA GLU A 8 3.38 -9.38 -31.59
C GLU A 8 3.61 -9.45 -30.05
N SER A 9 4.29 -8.45 -29.47
CA SER A 9 4.63 -8.33 -28.05
C SER A 9 3.60 -7.57 -27.21
N ALA A 10 2.60 -6.92 -27.83
CA ALA A 10 1.50 -6.34 -27.07
C ALA A 10 0.61 -7.47 -26.57
N VAL A 11 0.93 -8.04 -25.41
CA VAL A 11 -0.05 -8.75 -24.58
C VAL A 11 -1.33 -7.92 -24.67
N ALA A 12 -2.38 -8.45 -25.26
CA ALA A 12 -3.63 -7.72 -25.44
C ALA A 12 -4.20 -7.44 -24.05
N TYR A 13 -3.78 -6.32 -23.47
CA TYR A 13 -4.29 -5.84 -22.20
C TYR A 13 -5.75 -5.48 -22.48
N ASN A 14 -6.67 -6.26 -21.92
CA ASN A 14 -8.10 -5.99 -21.98
C ASN A 14 -8.42 -4.91 -20.94
N SER A 15 -7.82 -3.73 -21.12
CA SER A 15 -7.98 -2.51 -20.33
C SER A 15 -9.29 -1.84 -20.72
N ASP A 16 -10.06 -1.42 -19.71
CA ASP A 16 -11.37 -0.83 -19.94
C ASP A 16 -11.23 0.67 -20.21
N HIS A 17 -11.27 1.07 -21.48
CA HIS A 17 -11.16 2.48 -21.89
C HIS A 17 -12.47 3.28 -21.86
N ARG A 18 -13.58 2.73 -21.32
CA ARG A 18 -14.88 3.41 -21.32
C ARG A 18 -14.87 4.73 -20.55
N ASN A 19 -14.10 4.79 -19.47
CA ASN A 19 -13.94 5.97 -18.63
C ASN A 19 -12.64 5.87 -17.82
N ALA A 20 -12.04 6.99 -17.43
CA ALA A 20 -10.80 7.05 -16.66
C ALA A 20 -10.84 6.18 -15.38
N ARG A 21 -11.98 6.18 -14.67
CA ARG A 21 -12.16 5.34 -13.47
C ARG A 21 -12.07 3.84 -13.76
N TRP A 22 -12.63 3.40 -14.89
CA TRP A 22 -12.69 1.98 -15.27
C TRP A 22 -11.35 1.53 -15.84
N TYR A 23 -10.64 2.45 -16.51
CA TYR A 23 -9.26 2.26 -16.94
C TYR A 23 -8.36 1.98 -15.74
N ILE A 24 -8.33 2.88 -14.75
CA ILE A 24 -7.55 2.69 -13.53
C ILE A 24 -7.94 1.39 -12.81
N TRP A 25 -9.24 1.13 -12.67
CA TRP A 25 -9.73 -0.09 -12.02
C TRP A 25 -9.28 -1.37 -12.74
N SER A 26 -9.16 -1.35 -14.07
CA SER A 26 -8.71 -2.51 -14.85
C SER A 26 -7.25 -2.89 -14.57
N HIS A 27 -6.37 -1.92 -14.31
CA HIS A 27 -4.99 -2.16 -13.86
C HIS A 27 -4.93 -2.56 -12.39
N VAL A 28 -5.71 -1.90 -11.54
CA VAL A 28 -5.78 -2.16 -10.10
C VAL A 28 -6.27 -3.59 -9.79
N ARG A 29 -7.36 -4.03 -10.43
CA ARG A 29 -7.94 -5.38 -10.20
C ARG A 29 -6.99 -6.52 -10.60
N ARG A 30 -6.06 -6.26 -11.52
CA ARG A 30 -5.08 -7.25 -12.00
C ARG A 30 -4.11 -7.66 -10.89
N HIS A 31 -3.82 -6.72 -9.99
CA HIS A 31 -2.92 -6.89 -8.86
C HIS A 31 -3.70 -6.97 -7.54
N TRP A 32 -4.83 -7.70 -7.53
CA TRP A 32 -5.75 -7.81 -6.38
C TRP A 32 -5.08 -8.29 -5.09
N TRP A 33 -4.06 -9.13 -5.20
CA TRP A 33 -3.32 -9.65 -4.05
C TRP A 33 -2.56 -8.54 -3.30
N ILE A 34 -2.08 -7.50 -4.02
CA ILE A 34 -1.42 -6.36 -3.39
C ILE A 34 -2.44 -5.47 -2.67
N LEU A 35 -3.65 -5.31 -3.22
CA LEU A 35 -4.73 -4.61 -2.53
C LEU A 35 -5.09 -5.30 -1.21
N VAL A 36 -5.19 -6.62 -1.21
CA VAL A 36 -5.42 -7.41 0.02
C VAL A 36 -4.31 -7.15 1.04
N LEU A 37 -3.05 -7.15 0.60
CA LEU A 37 -1.92 -6.88 1.49
C LEU A 37 -1.94 -5.45 2.06
N LEU A 38 -2.30 -4.45 1.24
CA LEU A 38 -2.49 -3.06 1.66
C LEU A 38 -3.58 -2.94 2.74
N VAL A 39 -4.72 -3.60 2.53
CA VAL A 39 -5.85 -3.61 3.47
C VAL A 39 -5.44 -4.28 4.79
N ILE A 40 -4.84 -5.48 4.72
CA ILE A 40 -4.34 -6.19 5.91
C ILE A 40 -3.34 -5.30 6.66
N GLY A 41 -2.36 -4.71 5.97
CA GLY A 41 -1.38 -3.83 6.59
C GLY A 41 -1.98 -2.57 7.22
N ALA A 42 -3.06 -2.03 6.66
CA ALA A 42 -3.78 -0.89 7.22
C ALA A 42 -4.53 -1.29 8.50
N PHE A 43 -5.27 -2.40 8.48
CA PHE A 43 -5.98 -2.95 9.63
C PHE A 43 -5.03 -3.34 10.76
N SER A 44 -3.94 -4.05 10.46
CA SER A 44 -2.94 -4.40 11.45
C SER A 44 -2.34 -3.16 12.09
N ASN A 45 -2.00 -2.13 11.30
CA ASN A 45 -1.49 -0.88 11.86
C ASN A 45 -2.49 -0.19 12.79
N ALA A 46 -3.79 -0.16 12.44
CA ALA A 46 -4.83 0.40 13.30
C ALA A 46 -5.00 -0.40 14.59
N ALA A 47 -5.05 -1.73 14.50
CA ALA A 47 -5.17 -2.63 15.65
C ALA A 47 -3.97 -2.47 16.61
N LEU A 48 -2.73 -2.48 16.10
CA LEU A 48 -1.54 -2.32 16.93
C LEU A 48 -1.38 -0.89 17.47
N ALA A 49 -1.96 0.12 16.83
CA ALA A 49 -2.05 1.46 17.41
C ALA A 49 -2.96 1.49 18.64
N SER A 50 -4.08 0.75 18.59
CA SER A 50 -5.04 0.67 19.69
C SER A 50 -4.55 -0.12 20.90
N ALA A 51 -3.52 -0.95 20.75
CA ALA A 51 -2.95 -1.75 21.84
C ALA A 51 -2.25 -0.88 22.90
N VAL A 52 -1.63 0.24 22.51
CA VAL A 52 -0.91 1.14 23.42
C VAL A 52 -1.80 1.68 24.55
N PRO A 53 -2.94 2.35 24.27
CA PRO A 53 -3.79 2.86 25.35
C PRO A 53 -4.37 1.76 26.23
N VAL A 54 -4.59 0.55 25.70
CA VAL A 54 -5.06 -0.60 26.50
C VAL A 54 -4.00 -1.03 27.51
N PHE A 55 -2.75 -1.21 27.09
CA PHE A 55 -1.65 -1.58 28.00
C PHE A 55 -1.36 -0.49 29.03
N ILE A 56 -1.47 0.78 28.63
CA ILE A 56 -1.35 1.91 29.55
C ILE A 56 -2.47 1.86 30.60
N GLY A 57 -3.72 1.67 30.18
CA GLY A 57 -4.87 1.55 31.09
C GLY A 57 -4.69 0.43 32.11
N GLN A 58 -4.31 -0.77 31.65
CA GLN A 58 -4.04 -1.92 32.50
C GLN A 58 -2.92 -1.66 33.52
N ALA A 59 -1.84 -0.97 33.11
CA ALA A 59 -0.77 -0.59 34.03
C ALA A 59 -1.26 0.39 35.11
N PHE A 60 -2.09 1.37 34.74
CA PHE A 60 -2.66 2.32 35.69
C PHE A 60 -3.66 1.67 36.66
N ASP A 61 -4.47 0.72 36.20
CA ASP A 61 -5.41 -0.01 37.05
C ASP A 61 -4.67 -0.78 38.17
N GLU A 62 -3.53 -1.39 37.84
CA GLU A 62 -2.72 -2.11 38.83
C GLU A 62 -2.02 -1.15 39.81
N ILE A 63 -1.54 0.00 39.32
CA ILE A 63 -1.01 1.06 40.20
C ILE A 63 -2.11 1.56 41.16
N GLN A 64 -3.36 1.67 40.72
CA GLN A 64 -4.46 2.05 41.60
C GLN A 64 -4.76 1.00 42.68
N ARG A 65 -4.67 -0.29 42.36
CA ARG A 65 -4.80 -1.37 43.36
C ARG A 65 -3.73 -1.28 44.44
N PHE A 66 -2.50 -0.93 44.05
CA PHE A 66 -1.43 -0.67 45.00
C PHE A 66 -1.74 0.52 45.91
N VAL A 67 -2.22 1.65 45.34
CA VAL A 67 -2.60 2.84 46.11
C VAL A 67 -3.73 2.54 47.11
N LYS A 68 -4.65 1.64 46.77
CA LYS A 68 -5.72 1.16 47.66
C LYS A 68 -5.24 0.16 48.73
N GLY A 69 -3.99 -0.30 48.66
CA GLY A 69 -3.42 -1.28 49.59
C GLY A 69 -3.84 -2.72 49.32
N GLU A 70 -4.37 -3.02 48.13
CA GLU A 70 -4.84 -4.37 47.76
C GLU A 70 -3.68 -5.31 47.36
N ILE A 71 -2.57 -4.76 46.88
CA ILE A 71 -1.40 -5.49 46.38
C ILE A 71 -0.10 -4.87 46.88
N ALA A 72 1.00 -5.63 46.82
CA ALA A 72 2.32 -5.13 47.17
C ALA A 72 2.89 -4.21 46.06
N GLN A 73 3.77 -3.27 46.45
CA GLN A 73 4.44 -2.37 45.51
C GLN A 73 5.21 -3.13 44.42
N GLN A 74 5.86 -4.24 44.79
CA GLN A 74 6.64 -5.04 43.87
C GLN A 74 5.76 -5.67 42.77
N ASP A 75 4.56 -6.13 43.11
CA ASP A 75 3.64 -6.73 42.14
C ASP A 75 3.15 -5.70 41.12
N ALA A 76 2.80 -4.50 41.59
CA ALA A 76 2.38 -3.40 40.72
C ALA A 76 3.51 -2.96 39.77
N LEU A 77 4.74 -2.85 40.27
CA LEU A 77 5.91 -2.50 39.44
C LEU A 77 6.25 -3.59 38.43
N ASN A 78 6.20 -4.86 38.83
CA ASN A 78 6.44 -5.99 37.93
C ASN A 78 5.40 -6.03 36.81
N PHE A 79 4.12 -5.82 37.13
CA PHE A 79 3.06 -5.77 36.14
C PHE A 79 3.22 -4.57 35.18
N ALA A 80 3.54 -3.38 35.71
CA ALA A 80 3.81 -2.20 34.90
C ALA A 80 5.00 -2.41 33.95
N LEU A 81 6.08 -3.05 34.41
CA LEU A 81 7.22 -3.41 33.57
C LEU A 81 6.82 -4.38 32.45
N LEU A 82 5.98 -5.38 32.75
CA LEU A 82 5.44 -6.29 31.73
C LEU A 82 4.61 -5.53 30.68
N MET A 83 3.80 -4.55 31.08
CA MET A 83 3.04 -3.72 30.15
C MET A 83 3.94 -2.85 29.27
N VAL A 84 5.02 -2.28 29.82
CA VAL A 84 6.02 -1.53 29.04
C VAL A 84 6.69 -2.45 28.01
N LEU A 85 7.09 -3.65 28.40
CA LEU A 85 7.67 -4.64 27.47
C LEU A 85 6.66 -5.06 26.39
N ALA A 86 5.38 -5.22 26.75
CA ALA A 86 4.31 -5.51 25.79
C ALA A 86 4.11 -4.36 24.80
N ILE A 87 4.18 -3.10 25.24
CA ILE A 87 4.14 -1.93 24.37
C ILE A 87 5.32 -1.93 23.40
N ILE A 88 6.55 -2.11 23.90
CA ILE A 88 7.76 -2.15 23.07
C ILE A 88 7.67 -3.26 22.02
N GLY A 89 7.26 -4.47 22.43
CA GLY A 89 7.09 -5.60 21.53
C GLY A 89 6.01 -5.34 20.47
N SER A 90 4.85 -4.83 20.89
CA SER A 90 3.76 -4.46 19.98
C SER A 90 4.18 -3.37 18.99
N GLN A 91 4.83 -2.30 19.43
CA GLN A 91 5.22 -1.21 18.53
C GLN A 91 6.37 -1.60 17.59
N SER A 92 7.28 -2.47 18.04
CA SER A 92 8.32 -3.04 17.18
C SER A 92 7.71 -3.89 16.05
N LEU A 93 6.74 -4.76 16.39
CA LEU A 93 6.00 -5.53 15.40
C LEU A 93 5.24 -4.62 14.43
N ARG A 94 4.60 -3.56 14.96
CA ARG A 94 3.89 -2.56 14.15
C ARG A 94 4.80 -1.88 13.14
N ALA A 95 6.01 -1.50 13.54
CA ALA A 95 6.98 -0.87 12.67
C ALA A 95 7.35 -1.78 11.48
N ILE A 96 7.58 -3.07 11.75
CA ILE A 96 7.87 -4.07 10.70
C ILE A 96 6.69 -4.21 9.74
N LEU A 97 5.47 -4.33 10.27
CA LEU A 97 4.27 -4.43 9.44
C LEU A 97 4.03 -3.17 8.60
N GLN A 98 4.39 -1.99 9.12
CA GLN A 98 4.29 -0.74 8.40
C GLN A 98 5.30 -0.65 7.25
N LEU A 99 6.53 -1.12 7.46
CA LEU A 99 7.52 -1.22 6.38
C LEU A 99 7.04 -2.17 5.28
N MET A 100 6.51 -3.35 5.64
CA MET A 100 5.93 -4.28 4.67
C MET A 100 4.79 -3.66 3.87
N ARG A 101 3.88 -2.92 4.53
CA ARG A 101 2.78 -2.22 3.87
C ARG A 101 3.30 -1.18 2.87
N ASN A 102 4.29 -0.38 3.26
CA ASN A 102 4.87 0.65 2.40
C ASN A 102 5.57 0.05 1.18
N PHE A 103 6.41 -0.96 1.40
CA PHE A 103 7.10 -1.67 0.31
C PHE A 103 6.13 -2.30 -0.69
N SER A 104 5.03 -2.86 -0.19
CA SER A 104 3.98 -3.43 -1.05
C SER A 104 3.25 -2.35 -1.85
N SER A 105 2.98 -1.20 -1.25
CA SER A 105 2.39 -0.04 -1.94
C SER A 105 3.29 0.49 -3.05
N GLU A 106 4.60 0.53 -2.82
CA GLU A 106 5.57 0.97 -3.83
C GLU A 106 5.69 -0.03 -4.98
N THR A 107 5.80 -1.32 -4.66
CA THR A 107 5.82 -2.39 -5.66
C THR A 107 4.54 -2.38 -6.52
N PHE A 108 3.39 -2.09 -5.91
CA PHE A 108 2.12 -1.92 -6.63
C PHE A 108 2.15 -0.75 -7.61
N ALA A 109 2.59 0.42 -7.14
CA ALA A 109 2.68 1.61 -7.96
C ALA A 109 3.60 1.38 -9.17
N GLN A 110 4.78 0.81 -8.95
CA GLN A 110 5.73 0.50 -10.03
C GLN A 110 5.18 -0.51 -11.05
N ARG A 111 4.44 -1.54 -10.59
CA ARG A 111 3.81 -2.52 -11.50
C ARG A 111 2.73 -1.88 -12.36
N ILE A 112 1.89 -1.02 -11.78
CA ILE A 112 0.87 -0.29 -12.54
C ILE A 112 1.53 0.66 -13.52
N GLU A 113 2.53 1.43 -13.09
CA GLU A 113 3.25 2.35 -13.97
C GLU A 113 3.87 1.62 -15.16
N ARG A 114 4.52 0.48 -14.91
CA ARG A 114 5.07 -0.37 -15.96
C ARG A 114 3.99 -0.85 -16.93
N ASP A 115 2.88 -1.38 -16.41
CA ASP A 115 1.79 -1.91 -17.24
C ASP A 115 1.16 -0.80 -18.12
N VAL A 116 0.95 0.40 -17.57
CA VAL A 116 0.44 1.57 -18.31
C VAL A 116 1.43 2.07 -19.35
N ARG A 117 2.72 2.11 -19.00
CA ARG A 117 3.80 2.54 -19.90
C ARG A 117 3.95 1.57 -21.09
N ASP A 118 3.89 0.26 -20.84
CA ASP A 118 3.92 -0.76 -21.88
C ASP A 118 2.73 -0.64 -22.84
N GLU A 119 1.52 -0.43 -22.31
CA GLU A 119 0.32 -0.21 -23.10
C GLU A 119 0.40 1.07 -23.95
N LEU A 120 0.89 2.15 -23.36
CA LEU A 120 1.06 3.42 -24.07
C LEU A 120 2.07 3.29 -25.21
N TYR A 121 3.24 2.70 -24.96
CA TYR A 121 4.23 2.48 -26.01
C TYR A 121 3.71 1.57 -27.11
N GLY A 122 3.01 0.49 -26.77
CA GLY A 122 2.34 -0.36 -27.74
C GLY A 122 1.34 0.42 -28.61
N SER A 123 0.57 1.32 -28.00
CA SER A 123 -0.39 2.16 -28.72
C SER A 123 0.28 3.16 -29.67
N LEU A 124 1.40 3.77 -29.25
CA LEU A 124 2.15 4.76 -30.04
C LEU A 124 2.82 4.11 -31.25
N LEU A 125 3.38 2.91 -31.09
CA LEU A 125 3.98 2.15 -32.18
C LEU A 125 2.96 1.72 -33.24
N GLY A 126 1.70 1.50 -32.84
CA GLY A 126 0.61 1.14 -33.75
C GLY A 126 -0.06 2.33 -34.48
N LYS A 127 0.35 3.58 -34.19
CA LYS A 127 -0.19 4.80 -34.83
C LYS A 127 0.49 5.12 -36.16
N SER A 128 -0.27 5.70 -37.10
CA SER A 128 0.20 6.14 -38.42
C SER A 128 1.25 7.24 -38.34
N MET A 129 2.14 7.35 -39.35
CA MET A 129 3.14 8.42 -39.41
C MET A 129 2.54 9.84 -39.36
N THR A 130 1.37 10.06 -39.97
CA THR A 130 0.67 11.35 -39.89
C THR A 130 0.35 11.79 -38.45
N PHE A 131 0.13 10.84 -37.53
CA PHE A 131 -0.08 11.16 -36.11
C PHE A 131 1.23 11.67 -35.46
N HIS A 132 2.34 11.01 -35.77
CA HIS A 132 3.67 11.40 -35.29
C HIS A 132 4.17 12.71 -35.89
N ASP A 133 3.72 13.08 -37.09
CA ASP A 133 4.03 14.37 -37.72
C ASP A 133 3.23 15.54 -37.10
N MET A 134 2.04 15.28 -36.54
CA MET A 134 1.17 16.31 -35.95
C MET A 134 1.47 16.60 -34.47
N GLN A 135 2.14 15.68 -33.75
CA GLN A 135 2.47 15.85 -32.34
C GLN A 135 3.97 15.67 -32.09
N PRO A 136 4.65 16.68 -31.53
CA PRO A 136 6.06 16.57 -31.18
C PRO A 136 6.29 15.41 -30.20
N VAL A 137 7.22 14.52 -30.52
CA VAL A 137 7.60 13.39 -29.65
C VAL A 137 8.05 13.87 -28.27
N GLY A 138 8.63 15.07 -28.17
CA GLY A 138 9.01 15.70 -26.90
C GLY A 138 7.82 15.97 -25.96
N ASP A 139 6.68 16.42 -26.51
CA ASP A 139 5.46 16.67 -25.72
C ASP A 139 4.79 15.37 -25.26
N ILE A 140 4.92 14.31 -26.07
CA ILE A 140 4.44 12.98 -25.71
C ILE A 140 5.33 12.40 -24.59
N MET A 141 6.66 12.43 -24.76
CA MET A 141 7.59 11.89 -23.76
C MET A 141 7.52 12.64 -22.42
N ALA A 142 7.33 13.96 -22.43
CA ALA A 142 7.17 14.76 -21.21
C ALA A 142 5.91 14.41 -20.39
N ARG A 143 4.93 13.72 -20.99
CA ARG A 143 3.70 13.27 -20.30
C ARG A 143 3.82 11.84 -19.75
N VAL A 144 4.93 11.14 -20.06
CA VAL A 144 5.14 9.72 -19.75
C VAL A 144 6.24 9.50 -18.70
N THR A 145 7.06 10.52 -18.47
CA THR A 145 8.03 10.63 -17.37
C THR A 145 7.38 11.14 -16.10
#